data_AF-A0A9R1XKS8-F1
#
_entry.id   AF-A0A9R1XKS8-F1
#
_cell.length_a   1.000
_cell.length_b   1.000
_cell.length_c   1.000
_cell.angle_alpha   90.00
_cell.angle_beta   90.00
_cell.angle_gamma   90.00
#
_symmetry.space_group_name_H-M   'P 1'
#
loop_
_entity.id
_entity.type
_entity.pdbx_description
1 polymer ?
#
loop_
_entity_poly.entity_id
_entity_poly.type
_entity_poly.pdbx_seq_one_letter_code
_entity_poly.pdbx_strand_id
1 'polypeptide(L)'
;MDSARHTCLKLQIPQNPHPFFIKGTWFPSHFNLSITDGLDAWTCNASEEEVKERASNWDQPTSEYIDLSERYLGFQQPDSIYGFADAAGGNKRLSWTFKKEGTKLEWRWKFKPAEDSKKITASILDFLMDANIRLSEEVVMKTKSNEKLKTEAEKCLAQSEKFQNEKAEFETTIYSKFLGVLNSKKAKLREMREKMSNQENNVKSEEEEEEEEEEHVGESSDRTETFEGDSEDDDVEEDTATNVTSTSENKPRGRKRK
;
A
#
# COMPACT_ATOMS: atom_id res chain seq x y z
N MET A 1 -27.76 -17.12 -2.01
CA MET A 1 -27.84 -17.92 -3.25
C MET A 1 -26.42 -18.07 -3.72
N ASP A 2 -25.84 -19.26 -3.62
CA ASP A 2 -24.45 -19.51 -4.00
C ASP A 2 -24.29 -19.27 -5.51
N SER A 3 -23.75 -18.10 -5.86
CA SER A 3 -23.56 -17.70 -7.24
C SER A 3 -22.41 -18.49 -7.83
N ALA A 4 -22.64 -19.15 -8.97
CA ALA A 4 -21.61 -19.87 -9.68
C ALA A 4 -20.51 -18.89 -10.13
N ARG A 5 -19.25 -19.24 -9.85
CA ARG A 5 -18.09 -18.47 -10.32
C ARG A 5 -17.75 -18.91 -11.73
N HIS A 6 -17.19 -18.00 -12.53
CA HIS A 6 -16.91 -18.26 -13.92
C HIS A 6 -15.48 -17.86 -14.26
N THR A 7 -14.81 -18.71 -15.03
CA THR A 7 -13.50 -18.40 -15.60
C THR A 7 -13.51 -18.64 -17.10
N CYS A 8 -12.68 -17.90 -17.84
CA CYS A 8 -12.40 -18.21 -19.23
C CYS A 8 -10.91 -18.01 -19.53
N LEU A 9 -10.24 -19.09 -19.94
CA LEU A 9 -8.83 -19.12 -20.21
C LEU A 9 -8.56 -19.37 -21.69
N LYS A 10 -7.73 -18.54 -22.30
CA LYS A 10 -7.04 -18.86 -23.55
C LYS A 10 -5.81 -19.69 -23.21
N LEU A 11 -5.90 -21.00 -23.39
CA LEU A 11 -4.83 -21.95 -23.12
C LEU A 11 -3.92 -22.09 -24.34
N GLN A 12 -2.64 -21.74 -24.16
CA GLN A 12 -1.60 -22.00 -25.16
C GLN A 12 -0.81 -23.25 -24.77
N ILE A 13 -0.82 -24.27 -25.63
CA ILE A 13 -0.02 -25.49 -25.45
C ILE A 13 1.17 -25.42 -26.41
N PRO A 14 2.43 -25.55 -25.96
CA PRO A 14 3.60 -25.39 -26.83
C PRO A 14 3.60 -26.30 -28.06
N GLN A 15 3.03 -27.50 -27.94
CA GLN A 15 2.95 -28.49 -29.02
C GLN A 15 1.80 -28.23 -30.00
N ASN A 16 0.92 -27.25 -29.75
CA ASN A 16 -0.21 -26.94 -30.61
C ASN A 16 -0.11 -25.49 -31.12
N PRO A 17 -0.12 -25.25 -32.44
CA PRO A 17 -0.07 -23.88 -32.98
C PRO A 17 -1.32 -23.06 -32.62
N HIS A 18 -2.47 -23.70 -32.44
CA HIS A 18 -3.73 -23.03 -32.15
C HIS A 18 -4.08 -23.10 -30.65
N PRO A 19 -4.56 -21.99 -30.05
CA PRO A 19 -4.96 -21.96 -28.66
C PRO A 19 -6.30 -22.68 -28.47
N PHE A 20 -6.50 -23.22 -27.28
CA PHE A 20 -7.81 -23.69 -26.83
C PHE A 20 -8.45 -22.62 -25.93
N PHE A 21 -9.76 -22.47 -26.00
CA PHE A 21 -10.52 -21.63 -25.10
C PHE A 21 -11.29 -22.50 -24.12
N ILE A 22 -11.05 -22.30 -22.83
CA ILE A 22 -11.62 -23.09 -21.75
C ILE A 22 -12.51 -22.18 -20.91
N LYS A 23 -13.82 -22.48 -20.84
CA LYS A 23 -14.76 -21.85 -19.92
C LYS A 23 -15.02 -22.79 -18.76
N GLY A 24 -14.80 -22.30 -17.54
CA GLY A 24 -15.14 -23.00 -16.31
C GLY A 24 -16.33 -22.35 -15.62
N THR A 25 -17.29 -23.17 -15.20
CA THR A 25 -18.38 -22.80 -14.29
C THR A 25 -18.18 -23.57 -12.99
N TRP A 26 -17.90 -22.84 -11.92
CA TRP A 26 -17.46 -23.37 -10.64
C TRP A 26 -18.55 -23.20 -9.59
N PHE A 27 -18.91 -24.30 -8.93
CA PHE A 27 -19.84 -24.34 -7.81
C PHE A 27 -19.08 -24.75 -6.54
N PRO A 28 -19.66 -24.59 -5.34
CA PRO A 28 -18.98 -24.97 -4.10
C PRO A 28 -18.59 -26.46 -4.01
N SER A 29 -19.33 -27.36 -4.69
CA SER A 29 -19.13 -28.81 -4.60
C SER A 29 -18.75 -29.49 -5.92
N HIS A 30 -18.93 -28.81 -7.05
CA HIS A 30 -18.77 -29.41 -8.38
C HIS A 30 -18.41 -28.34 -9.43
N PHE A 31 -18.14 -28.75 -10.67
CA PHE A 31 -17.84 -27.81 -11.75
C PHE A 31 -18.20 -28.36 -13.12
N ASN A 32 -18.45 -27.45 -14.07
CA ASN A 32 -18.65 -27.76 -15.48
C ASN A 32 -17.60 -27.03 -16.31
N LEU A 33 -16.92 -27.75 -17.20
CA LEU A 33 -15.89 -27.21 -18.07
C LEU A 33 -16.29 -27.41 -19.53
N SER A 34 -16.06 -26.38 -20.34
CA SER A 34 -16.24 -26.41 -21.79
C SER A 34 -14.96 -25.95 -22.47
N ILE A 35 -14.49 -26.69 -23.47
CA ILE A 35 -13.28 -26.41 -24.22
C ILE A 35 -13.63 -26.31 -25.70
N THR A 36 -13.07 -25.35 -26.42
CA THR A 36 -13.18 -25.25 -27.88
C THR A 36 -11.83 -24.88 -28.50
N ASP A 37 -11.54 -25.39 -29.70
CA ASP A 37 -10.45 -24.91 -30.55
C ASP A 37 -10.93 -23.94 -31.65
N GLY A 38 -12.23 -23.61 -31.63
CA GLY A 38 -12.91 -22.78 -32.62
C GLY A 38 -13.67 -23.59 -33.68
N LEU A 39 -13.36 -24.87 -33.86
CA LEU A 39 -14.06 -25.78 -34.77
C LEU A 39 -14.85 -26.83 -33.99
N ASP A 40 -14.14 -27.56 -33.14
CA ASP A 40 -14.66 -28.62 -32.30
C ASP A 40 -14.71 -28.17 -30.83
N ALA A 41 -15.67 -28.71 -30.09
CA ALA A 41 -15.80 -28.45 -28.67
C ALA A 41 -15.96 -29.75 -27.87
N TRP A 42 -15.55 -29.68 -26.60
CA TRP A 42 -15.67 -30.77 -25.65
C TRP A 42 -16.16 -30.25 -24.30
N THR A 43 -16.95 -31.06 -23.61
CA THR A 43 -17.52 -30.71 -22.31
C THR A 43 -17.19 -31.75 -21.26
N CYS A 44 -17.13 -31.30 -20.01
CA CYS A 44 -16.93 -32.12 -18.84
C CYS A 44 -17.82 -31.58 -17.72
N ASN A 45 -18.80 -32.38 -17.30
CA ASN A 45 -19.62 -32.09 -16.12
C ASN A 45 -19.12 -32.98 -15.00
N ALA A 46 -18.34 -32.42 -14.08
CA ALA A 46 -17.81 -33.15 -12.94
C ALA A 46 -18.86 -33.13 -11.82
N SER A 47 -19.38 -34.28 -11.42
CA SER A 47 -20.39 -34.34 -10.35
C SER A 47 -19.76 -34.10 -8.98
N GLU A 48 -20.58 -33.78 -7.97
CA GLU A 48 -20.09 -33.60 -6.60
C GLU A 48 -19.37 -34.84 -6.06
N GLU A 49 -19.90 -36.04 -6.36
CA GLU A 49 -19.31 -37.32 -5.95
C GLU A 49 -17.94 -37.52 -6.60
N GLU A 50 -17.82 -37.27 -7.90
CA GLU A 50 -16.56 -37.42 -8.64
C GLU A 50 -15.51 -36.42 -8.14
N VAL A 51 -15.91 -35.16 -7.91
CA VAL A 51 -14.99 -34.13 -7.40
C VAL A 51 -14.54 -34.47 -5.99
N LYS A 52 -15.44 -34.94 -5.13
CA LYS A 52 -15.12 -35.37 -3.76
C LYS A 52 -14.18 -36.58 -3.74
N GLU A 53 -14.41 -37.57 -4.58
CA GLU A 53 -13.52 -38.72 -4.74
C GLU A 53 -12.12 -38.27 -5.19
N ARG A 54 -12.04 -37.39 -6.19
CA ARG A 54 -10.76 -36.86 -6.67
C ARG A 54 -10.03 -36.00 -5.65
N ALA A 55 -10.75 -35.19 -4.87
CA ALA A 55 -10.17 -34.41 -3.79
C ALA A 55 -9.61 -35.33 -2.70
N SER A 56 -10.35 -36.39 -2.34
CA SER A 56 -9.90 -37.40 -1.36
C SER A 56 -8.65 -38.14 -1.80
N ASN A 57 -8.49 -38.43 -3.10
CA ASN A 57 -7.29 -39.09 -3.61
C ASN A 57 -5.99 -38.27 -3.41
N TRP A 58 -6.11 -36.97 -3.15
CA TRP A 58 -5.00 -36.06 -2.87
C TRP A 58 -5.03 -35.53 -1.43
N ASP A 59 -5.78 -36.20 -0.56
CA ASP A 59 -5.93 -35.87 0.86
C ASP A 59 -6.24 -34.38 1.10
N GLN A 60 -7.16 -33.81 0.31
CA GLN A 60 -7.54 -32.41 0.43
C GLN A 60 -9.07 -32.20 0.50
N PRO A 61 -9.53 -31.09 1.10
CA PRO A 61 -10.93 -30.71 1.06
C PRO A 61 -11.43 -30.46 -0.37
N THR A 62 -12.70 -30.78 -0.64
CA THR A 62 -13.35 -30.51 -1.93
C THR A 62 -13.23 -29.04 -2.34
N SER A 63 -13.39 -28.11 -1.39
CA SER A 63 -13.27 -26.67 -1.64
C SER A 63 -11.86 -26.28 -2.12
N GLU A 64 -10.81 -26.80 -1.49
CA GLU A 64 -9.43 -26.52 -1.88
C GLU A 64 -9.11 -27.08 -3.27
N TYR A 65 -9.62 -28.28 -3.58
CA TYR A 65 -9.47 -28.87 -4.92
C TYR A 65 -10.14 -28.03 -6.00
N ILE A 66 -11.34 -27.51 -5.72
CA ILE A 66 -12.09 -26.63 -6.64
C ILE A 66 -11.36 -25.30 -6.80
N ASP A 67 -10.94 -24.65 -5.72
CA ASP A 67 -10.25 -23.36 -5.75
C ASP A 67 -8.89 -23.47 -6.47
N LEU A 68 -8.18 -24.58 -6.29
CA LEU A 68 -6.96 -24.89 -7.04
C LEU A 68 -7.27 -25.04 -8.53
N SER A 69 -8.32 -25.79 -8.86
CA SER A 69 -8.72 -26.01 -10.26
C SER A 69 -9.15 -24.69 -10.93
N GLU A 70 -9.91 -23.86 -10.22
CA GLU A 70 -10.34 -22.54 -10.64
C GLU A 70 -9.14 -21.63 -10.89
N ARG A 71 -8.14 -21.62 -10.01
CA ARG A 71 -6.93 -20.81 -10.19
C ARG A 71 -6.16 -21.18 -11.45
N TYR A 72 -5.96 -22.48 -11.68
CA TYR A 72 -5.18 -23.00 -12.80
C TYR A 72 -5.90 -22.92 -14.15
N LEU A 73 -7.23 -22.91 -14.14
CA LEU A 73 -8.07 -22.72 -15.33
C LEU A 73 -8.68 -21.33 -15.45
N GLY A 74 -8.41 -20.44 -14.51
CA GLY A 74 -8.66 -19.01 -14.61
C GLY A 74 -7.49 -18.29 -15.27
N PHE A 75 -6.26 -18.66 -14.89
CA PHE A 75 -5.05 -18.11 -15.46
C PHE A 75 -4.03 -19.23 -15.68
N GLN A 76 -3.48 -19.30 -16.90
CA GLN A 76 -2.44 -20.25 -17.22
C GLN A 76 -1.20 -19.99 -16.36
N GLN A 77 -0.80 -20.98 -15.56
CA GLN A 77 0.32 -20.87 -14.64
C GLN A 77 1.66 -21.09 -15.39
N PRO A 78 2.65 -20.17 -15.28
CA PRO A 78 3.89 -20.24 -16.06
C PRO A 78 4.76 -21.47 -15.80
N ASP A 79 4.73 -22.00 -14.59
CA ASP A 79 5.51 -23.13 -14.09
C ASP A 79 4.82 -24.48 -14.28
N SER A 80 3.67 -24.48 -14.94
CA SER A 80 2.79 -25.64 -15.10
C SER A 80 2.74 -26.10 -16.55
N ILE A 81 2.86 -27.41 -16.76
CA ILE A 81 2.80 -28.01 -18.09
C ILE A 81 1.36 -28.43 -18.33
N TYR A 82 0.70 -27.78 -19.28
CA TYR A 82 -0.65 -28.09 -19.70
C TYR A 82 -0.65 -29.03 -20.90
N GLY A 83 -1.65 -29.90 -20.97
CA GLY A 83 -1.84 -30.83 -22.08
C GLY A 83 -3.31 -31.07 -22.36
N PHE A 84 -3.67 -31.13 -23.63
CA PHE A 84 -4.99 -31.50 -24.11
C PHE A 84 -4.84 -32.49 -25.27
N ALA A 85 -5.01 -33.78 -24.97
CA ALA A 85 -4.68 -34.87 -25.89
C ALA A 85 -5.82 -35.88 -25.98
N ASP A 86 -5.83 -36.68 -27.04
CA ASP A 86 -6.86 -37.69 -27.25
C ASP A 86 -6.81 -38.76 -26.15
N ALA A 87 -8.00 -39.11 -25.68
CA ALA A 87 -8.25 -40.23 -24.79
C ALA A 87 -9.10 -41.27 -25.53
N ALA A 88 -9.03 -42.52 -25.08
CA ALA A 88 -9.78 -43.61 -25.72
C ALA A 88 -11.29 -43.29 -25.83
N GLY A 89 -11.89 -43.70 -26.94
CA GLY A 89 -13.33 -43.56 -27.20
C GLY A 89 -13.77 -42.17 -27.66
N GLY A 90 -12.93 -41.45 -28.41
CA GLY A 90 -13.26 -40.11 -28.95
C GLY A 90 -13.25 -38.99 -27.91
N ASN A 91 -12.91 -39.31 -26.67
CA ASN A 91 -12.77 -38.33 -25.60
C ASN A 91 -11.45 -37.59 -25.72
N LYS A 92 -11.35 -36.42 -25.09
CA LYS A 92 -10.06 -35.75 -24.86
C LYS A 92 -9.75 -35.70 -23.37
N ARG A 93 -8.49 -35.51 -23.02
CA ARG A 93 -8.02 -35.40 -21.64
C ARG A 93 -7.31 -34.07 -21.47
N LEU A 94 -7.86 -33.23 -20.60
CA LEU A 94 -7.19 -32.04 -20.10
C LEU A 94 -6.32 -32.42 -18.90
N SER A 95 -5.12 -31.88 -18.88
CA SER A 95 -4.15 -32.11 -17.82
C SER A 95 -3.32 -30.87 -17.54
N TRP A 96 -2.91 -30.69 -16.29
CA TRP A 96 -1.83 -29.79 -15.93
C TRP A 96 -1.05 -30.31 -14.73
N THR A 97 0.22 -29.92 -14.66
CA THR A 97 1.08 -30.25 -13.52
C THR A 97 1.09 -29.13 -12.50
N PHE A 98 1.13 -29.46 -11.21
CA PHE A 98 1.35 -28.49 -10.13
C PHE A 98 2.23 -29.11 -9.04
N LYS A 99 2.76 -28.29 -8.13
CA LYS A 99 3.56 -28.75 -6.99
C LYS A 99 2.78 -28.58 -5.70
N LYS A 100 2.74 -29.63 -4.88
CA LYS A 100 2.22 -29.60 -3.51
C LYS A 100 3.24 -30.29 -2.61
N GLU A 101 3.67 -29.59 -1.55
CA GLU A 101 4.61 -30.13 -0.55
C GLU A 101 5.90 -30.74 -1.16
N GLY A 102 6.43 -30.10 -2.20
CA GLY A 102 7.64 -30.57 -2.90
C GLY A 102 7.40 -31.71 -3.91
N THR A 103 6.20 -32.28 -3.97
CA THR A 103 5.81 -33.32 -4.93
C THR A 103 5.13 -32.71 -6.16
N LYS A 104 5.53 -33.16 -7.35
CA LYS A 104 4.87 -32.76 -8.61
C LYS A 104 3.70 -33.70 -8.91
N LEU A 105 2.50 -33.16 -8.91
CA LEU A 105 1.26 -33.88 -9.20
C LEU A 105 0.70 -33.45 -10.56
N GLU A 106 -0.20 -34.27 -11.12
CA GLU A 106 -0.86 -34.03 -12.39
C GLU A 106 -2.39 -34.09 -12.21
N TRP A 107 -3.04 -32.95 -12.41
CA TRP A 107 -4.50 -32.87 -12.47
C TRP A 107 -4.99 -33.37 -13.82
N ARG A 108 -6.04 -34.21 -13.85
CA ARG A 108 -6.54 -34.81 -15.09
C ARG A 108 -8.04 -35.02 -15.09
N TRP A 109 -8.70 -34.52 -16.14
CA TRP A 109 -10.11 -34.77 -16.41
C TRP A 109 -10.36 -35.15 -17.87
N LYS A 110 -11.38 -36.01 -18.06
CA LYS A 110 -11.81 -36.49 -19.36
C LYS A 110 -12.97 -35.63 -19.85
N PHE A 111 -12.93 -35.30 -21.13
CA PHE A 111 -13.89 -34.47 -21.82
C PHE A 111 -14.52 -35.27 -22.95
N LYS A 112 -15.85 -35.17 -23.07
CA LYS A 112 -16.60 -35.80 -24.15
C LYS A 112 -16.78 -34.80 -25.28
N PRO A 113 -16.81 -35.22 -26.56
CA PRO A 113 -17.18 -34.34 -27.66
C PRO A 113 -18.55 -33.71 -27.39
N ALA A 114 -18.66 -32.40 -27.65
CA ALA A 114 -19.94 -31.71 -27.55
C ALA A 114 -20.89 -32.18 -28.67
N GLU A 115 -22.18 -32.28 -28.36
CA GLU A 115 -23.20 -32.57 -29.37
C GLU A 115 -23.30 -31.46 -30.42
N ASP A 116 -23.08 -30.21 -30.00
CA ASP A 116 -23.09 -29.03 -30.85
C ASP A 116 -21.90 -28.12 -30.53
N SER A 117 -20.79 -28.32 -31.25
CA SER A 117 -19.58 -27.52 -31.12
C SER A 117 -19.81 -26.03 -31.40
N LYS A 118 -20.74 -25.70 -32.31
CA LYS A 118 -21.04 -24.30 -32.67
C LYS A 118 -21.72 -23.60 -31.50
N LYS A 119 -22.69 -24.26 -30.86
CA LYS A 119 -23.38 -23.71 -29.69
C LYS A 119 -22.44 -23.50 -28.50
N ILE A 120 -21.53 -24.44 -28.24
CA ILE A 120 -20.54 -24.26 -27.16
C ILE A 120 -19.60 -23.10 -27.47
N THR A 121 -19.09 -23.02 -28.71
CA THR A 121 -18.19 -21.93 -29.12
C THR A 121 -18.88 -20.57 -29.06
N ALA A 122 -20.13 -20.46 -29.55
CA ALA A 122 -20.93 -19.25 -29.44
C ALA A 122 -21.15 -18.86 -27.96
N SER A 123 -21.51 -19.81 -27.09
CA SER A 123 -21.70 -19.53 -25.65
C SER A 123 -20.43 -19.05 -24.93
N ILE A 124 -19.25 -19.50 -25.38
CA ILE A 124 -17.97 -19.00 -24.86
C ILE A 124 -17.72 -17.58 -25.36
N LEU A 125 -17.99 -17.30 -26.63
CA LEU A 125 -17.87 -15.95 -27.21
C LEU A 125 -18.84 -14.96 -26.57
N ASP A 126 -20.11 -15.33 -26.40
CA ASP A 126 -21.13 -14.51 -25.72
C ASP A 126 -20.68 -14.15 -24.31
N PHE A 127 -20.20 -15.15 -23.55
CA PHE A 127 -19.65 -14.92 -22.21
C PHE A 127 -18.47 -13.94 -22.22
N LEU A 128 -17.55 -14.07 -23.18
CA LEU A 128 -16.41 -13.17 -23.31
C LEU A 128 -16.83 -11.75 -23.69
N MET A 129 -17.84 -11.60 -24.55
CA MET A 129 -18.39 -10.31 -24.95
C MET A 129 -19.10 -9.62 -23.78
N ASP A 130 -19.94 -10.35 -23.05
CA ASP A 130 -20.62 -9.83 -21.85
C ASP A 130 -19.61 -9.41 -20.78
N ALA A 131 -18.57 -10.24 -20.55
CA ALA A 131 -17.50 -9.91 -19.62
C ALA A 131 -16.71 -8.67 -20.07
N ASN A 132 -16.46 -8.50 -21.37
CA ASN A 132 -15.77 -7.34 -21.91
C ASN A 132 -16.58 -6.05 -21.74
N ILE A 133 -17.89 -6.09 -22.04
CA ILE A 133 -18.80 -4.95 -21.86
C ILE A 133 -18.80 -4.53 -20.39
N ARG A 134 -19.05 -5.47 -19.47
CA ARG A 134 -19.08 -5.21 -18.03
C ARG A 134 -17.76 -4.66 -17.51
N LEU A 135 -16.62 -5.24 -17.93
CA LEU A 135 -15.30 -4.75 -17.50
C LEU A 135 -15.02 -3.35 -18.06
N SER A 136 -15.41 -3.07 -19.30
CA SER A 136 -15.26 -1.75 -19.91
C SER A 136 -16.07 -0.68 -19.18
N GLU A 137 -17.33 -0.99 -18.82
CA GLU A 137 -18.16 -0.11 -17.99
C GLU A 137 -17.53 0.13 -16.60
N GLU A 138 -17.05 -0.94 -15.95
CA GLU A 138 -16.41 -0.84 -14.65
C GLU A 138 -15.14 0.03 -14.69
N VAL A 139 -14.32 -0.12 -15.73
CA VAL A 139 -13.12 0.70 -15.95
C VAL A 139 -13.50 2.17 -16.12
N VAL A 140 -14.51 2.49 -16.93
CA VAL A 140 -14.98 3.87 -17.11
C VAL A 140 -15.47 4.47 -15.78
N MET A 141 -16.28 3.72 -15.04
CA MET A 141 -16.82 4.17 -13.75
C MET A 141 -15.72 4.36 -12.70
N LYS A 142 -14.78 3.42 -12.58
CA LYS A 142 -13.64 3.53 -11.67
C LYS A 142 -12.72 4.68 -12.04
N THR A 143 -12.47 4.90 -13.33
CA THR A 143 -11.65 6.03 -13.81
C THR A 143 -12.27 7.36 -13.42
N LYS A 144 -13.57 7.55 -13.69
CA LYS A 144 -14.31 8.76 -13.29
C LYS A 144 -14.29 8.99 -11.78
N SER A 145 -14.46 7.93 -10.99
CA SER A 145 -14.38 8.04 -9.52
C SER A 145 -12.98 8.40 -9.04
N ASN A 146 -11.95 7.84 -9.67
CA ASN A 146 -10.55 8.13 -9.34
C ASN A 146 -10.21 9.60 -9.67
N GLU A 147 -10.60 10.09 -10.85
CA GLU A 147 -10.44 11.50 -11.21
C GLU A 147 -11.12 12.43 -10.20
N LYS A 148 -12.36 12.12 -9.79
CA LYS A 148 -13.05 12.89 -8.76
C LYS A 148 -12.26 12.92 -7.44
N LEU A 149 -11.83 11.76 -6.94
CA LEU A 149 -11.04 11.66 -5.71
C LEU A 149 -9.71 12.41 -5.82
N LYS A 150 -9.05 12.35 -6.97
CA LYS A 150 -7.83 13.11 -7.24
C LYS A 150 -8.07 14.61 -7.14
N THR A 151 -9.13 15.13 -7.76
CA THR A 151 -9.46 16.56 -7.68
C THR A 151 -9.83 17.01 -6.26
N GLU A 152 -10.43 16.12 -5.46
CA GLU A 152 -10.75 16.41 -4.06
C GLU A 152 -9.48 16.42 -3.20
N ALA A 153 -8.57 15.47 -3.40
CA ALA A 153 -7.28 15.45 -2.74
C ALA A 153 -6.43 16.70 -3.05
N GLU A 154 -6.42 17.15 -4.31
CA GLU A 154 -5.73 18.39 -4.72
C GLU A 154 -6.32 19.62 -4.03
N LYS A 155 -7.65 19.69 -3.88
CA LYS A 155 -8.31 20.78 -3.13
C LYS A 155 -7.96 20.77 -1.65
N CYS A 156 -7.98 19.60 -1.01
CA CYS A 156 -7.59 19.46 0.39
C CYS A 156 -6.13 19.86 0.61
N LEU A 157 -5.24 19.48 -0.31
CA LEU A 157 -3.82 19.85 -0.26
C LEU A 157 -3.65 21.37 -0.38
N ALA A 158 -4.29 22.01 -1.37
CA ALA A 158 -4.23 23.46 -1.54
C ALA A 158 -4.80 24.21 -0.32
N GLN A 159 -5.87 23.69 0.29
CA GLN A 159 -6.44 24.26 1.52
C GLN A 159 -5.49 24.09 2.71
N SER A 160 -4.82 22.95 2.84
CA SER A 160 -3.82 22.69 3.88
C SER A 160 -2.63 23.65 3.76
N GLU A 161 -2.10 23.85 2.55
CA GLU A 161 -1.01 24.81 2.30
C GLU A 161 -1.43 26.23 2.69
N LYS A 162 -2.65 26.65 2.35
CA LYS A 162 -3.19 27.96 2.74
C LYS A 162 -3.25 28.11 4.26
N PHE A 163 -3.78 27.10 4.97
CA PHE A 163 -3.85 27.14 6.43
C PHE A 163 -2.48 27.12 7.09
N GLN A 164 -1.49 26.43 6.52
CA GLN A 164 -0.13 26.45 7.02
C GLN A 164 0.48 27.86 6.91
N ASN A 165 0.26 28.55 5.79
CA ASN A 165 0.73 29.92 5.60
C ASN A 165 0.04 30.90 6.57
N GLU A 166 -1.30 30.82 6.68
CA GLU A 166 -2.07 31.65 7.61
C GLU A 166 -1.63 31.41 9.07
N LYS A 167 -1.36 30.17 9.45
CA LYS A 167 -0.80 29.81 10.76
C LYS A 167 0.57 30.45 10.99
N ALA A 168 1.49 30.37 10.03
CA ALA A 168 2.82 30.95 10.15
C ALA A 168 2.79 32.49 10.26
N GLU A 169 1.92 33.15 9.50
CA GLU A 169 1.70 34.61 9.59
C GLU A 169 1.11 35.01 10.95
N PHE A 170 0.14 34.23 11.43
CA PHE A 170 -0.47 34.44 12.74
C PHE A 170 0.55 34.27 13.87
N GLU A 171 1.34 33.18 13.86
CA GLU A 171 2.42 32.93 14.82
C GLU A 171 3.41 34.09 14.83
N THR A 172 3.91 34.51 13.66
CA THR A 172 4.84 35.64 13.54
C THR A 172 4.26 36.93 14.14
N THR A 173 2.98 37.22 13.87
CA THR A 173 2.28 38.40 14.40
C THR A 173 2.16 38.35 15.91
N ILE A 174 1.80 37.20 16.49
CA ILE A 174 1.66 37.02 17.93
C ILE A 174 3.02 37.09 18.62
N TYR A 175 4.04 36.42 18.10
CA TYR A 175 5.39 36.49 18.65
C TYR A 175 5.92 37.93 18.65
N SER A 176 5.70 38.70 17.58
CA SER A 176 6.09 40.11 17.51
C SER A 176 5.38 40.98 18.55
N LYS A 177 4.07 40.81 18.73
CA LYS A 177 3.30 41.50 19.79
C LYS A 177 3.81 41.14 21.18
N PHE A 178 4.07 39.86 21.43
CA PHE A 178 4.59 39.39 22.71
C PHE A 178 5.98 39.97 23.01
N LEU A 179 6.88 39.98 22.03
CA LEU A 179 8.18 40.66 22.10
C LEU A 179 8.02 42.15 22.43
N GLY A 180 7.06 42.84 21.82
CA GLY A 180 6.75 44.24 22.13
C GLY A 180 6.36 44.45 23.59
N VAL A 181 5.47 43.62 24.13
CA VAL A 181 5.06 43.66 25.55
C VAL A 181 6.25 43.36 26.47
N LEU A 182 7.06 42.36 26.14
CA LEU A 182 8.20 41.94 26.94
C LEU A 182 9.29 43.03 26.97
N ASN A 183 9.53 43.69 25.84
CA ASN A 183 10.44 44.83 25.74
C ASN A 183 9.92 46.05 26.51
N SER A 184 8.62 46.35 26.43
CA SER A 184 8.01 47.42 27.25
C SER A 184 8.14 47.15 28.75
N LYS A 185 7.91 45.91 29.19
CA LYS A 185 8.15 45.49 30.58
C LYS A 185 9.63 45.61 30.97
N LYS A 186 10.56 45.16 30.12
CA LYS A 186 12.00 45.31 30.35
C LYS A 186 12.42 46.78 30.46
N ALA A 187 11.90 47.66 29.60
CA ALA A 187 12.17 49.09 29.64
C ALA A 187 11.66 49.72 30.93
N LYS A 188 10.42 49.41 31.35
CA LYS A 188 9.85 49.91 32.60
C LYS A 188 10.61 49.42 33.84
N LEU A 189 11.09 48.18 33.84
CA LEU A 189 11.96 47.67 34.91
C LEU A 189 13.30 48.41 34.97
N ARG A 190 13.91 48.73 33.81
CA ARG A 190 15.13 49.55 33.77
C ARG A 190 14.88 50.95 34.33
N GLU A 191 13.81 51.61 33.89
CA GLU A 191 13.42 52.94 34.37
C GLU A 191 13.19 52.95 35.90
N MET A 192 12.50 51.95 36.44
CA MET A 192 12.30 51.85 37.90
C MET A 192 13.60 51.60 38.65
N ARG A 193 14.52 50.78 38.12
CA ARG A 193 15.84 50.57 38.72
C ARG A 193 16.69 51.85 38.67
N GLU A 194 16.64 52.59 37.58
CA GLU A 194 17.35 53.85 37.42
C GLU A 194 16.83 54.93 38.37
N LYS A 195 15.50 55.01 38.57
CA LYS A 195 14.89 55.88 39.59
C LYS A 195 15.32 55.49 41.01
N MET A 196 15.31 54.21 41.35
CA MET A 196 15.77 53.72 42.67
C MET A 196 17.25 54.04 42.90
N SER A 197 18.11 53.81 41.90
CA SER A 197 19.53 54.14 41.97
C SER A 197 19.78 55.64 42.09
N ASN A 198 19.06 56.48 41.34
CA ASN A 198 19.15 57.94 41.49
C ASN A 198 18.65 58.41 42.85
N GLN A 199 17.65 57.74 43.44
CA GLN A 199 17.15 58.05 44.78
C GLN A 199 18.14 57.60 45.88
N GLU A 200 18.78 56.44 45.72
CA GLU A 200 19.93 56.03 46.56
C GLU A 200 21.11 56.97 46.44
N ASN A 201 21.45 57.42 45.23
CA ASN A 201 22.51 58.41 45.03
C ASN A 201 22.13 59.79 45.58
N ASN A 202 20.84 60.15 45.56
CA ASN A 202 20.35 61.41 46.13
C ASN A 202 20.29 61.37 47.66
N VAL A 203 20.07 60.19 48.25
CA VAL A 203 20.19 59.93 49.70
C VAL A 203 21.66 59.88 50.11
N LYS A 204 22.54 59.29 49.30
CA LYS A 204 24.00 59.38 49.51
C LYS A 204 24.52 60.80 49.39
N SER A 205 24.01 61.63 48.48
CA SER A 205 24.38 63.06 48.45
C SER A 205 23.77 63.89 49.58
N GLU A 206 22.81 63.35 50.34
CA GLU A 206 22.36 63.93 51.62
C GLU A 206 23.15 63.38 52.83
N GLU A 207 23.82 62.23 52.69
CA GLU A 207 24.74 61.66 53.70
C GLU A 207 26.22 62.04 53.45
N GLU A 208 26.60 62.53 52.26
CA GLU A 208 27.96 62.98 51.90
C GLU A 208 28.25 64.46 52.26
N GLU A 209 27.41 65.11 53.09
CA GLU A 209 27.82 66.34 53.82
C GLU A 209 28.50 66.04 55.18
N GLU A 210 28.66 64.76 55.56
CA GLU A 210 29.52 64.37 56.68
C GLU A 210 30.53 63.31 56.23
N GLU A 211 31.81 63.66 56.39
CA GLU A 211 33.03 62.82 56.28
C GLU A 211 33.76 62.83 54.93
N GLU A 212 34.68 63.79 54.81
CA GLU A 212 35.87 63.70 53.94
C GLU A 212 36.85 62.63 54.47
N GLU A 213 37.68 62.15 53.54
CA GLU A 213 38.94 61.39 53.72
C GLU A 213 38.83 59.85 53.69
N GLU A 214 39.13 59.23 52.54
CA GLU A 214 40.48 58.71 52.27
C GLU A 214 40.63 58.06 50.87
N GLU A 215 41.90 57.85 50.55
CA GLU A 215 42.57 57.69 49.26
C GLU A 215 42.42 56.31 48.56
N HIS A 216 42.43 56.37 47.22
CA HIS A 216 43.33 55.63 46.32
C HIS A 216 43.02 54.17 45.86
N VAL A 217 43.31 53.99 44.56
CA VAL A 217 43.56 52.74 43.77
C VAL A 217 42.33 51.85 43.54
N GLY A 218 41.96 51.37 42.35
CA GLY A 218 42.58 51.31 41.04
C GLY A 218 41.93 50.13 40.30
N GLU A 219 41.90 50.24 38.98
CA GLU A 219 41.83 49.17 37.97
C GLU A 219 40.95 47.90 38.15
N SER A 220 40.14 47.68 37.11
CA SER A 220 40.10 46.42 36.33
C SER A 220 39.63 45.14 37.03
N SER A 221 38.49 44.61 36.60
CA SER A 221 38.49 43.37 35.79
C SER A 221 37.06 42.94 35.51
N ASP A 222 36.81 42.71 34.22
CA ASP A 222 35.85 41.74 33.71
C ASP A 222 35.91 40.42 34.50
N ARG A 223 34.75 39.92 34.93
CA ARG A 223 34.56 38.51 35.28
C ARG A 223 33.09 38.15 35.28
N THR A 224 32.69 37.68 34.09
CA THR A 224 31.66 36.67 33.89
C THR A 224 31.88 35.50 34.86
N GLU A 225 30.91 35.24 35.74
CA GLU A 225 30.79 33.95 36.41
C GLU A 225 29.68 33.14 35.75
N THR A 226 30.17 32.23 34.93
CA THR A 226 29.62 30.96 34.50
C THR A 226 28.75 30.29 35.56
N PHE A 227 27.49 30.01 35.21
CA PHE A 227 26.75 28.93 35.85
C PHE A 227 27.04 27.65 35.06
N GLU A 228 27.84 26.77 35.66
CA GLU A 228 28.12 25.43 35.19
C GLU A 228 26.83 24.60 35.18
N GLY A 229 26.58 23.94 34.06
CA GLY A 229 25.61 22.88 33.98
C GLY A 229 26.08 21.69 34.81
N ASP A 230 25.14 21.12 35.55
CA ASP A 230 25.17 19.69 35.80
C ASP A 230 24.15 19.02 34.89
N SER A 231 24.66 17.98 34.27
CA SER A 231 24.04 17.14 33.25
C SER A 231 23.20 16.06 33.91
N GLU A 232 22.63 15.22 33.05
CA GLU A 232 21.92 13.96 33.31
C GLU A 232 20.42 14.10 33.55
N ASP A 233 19.58 13.28 32.94
CA ASP A 233 19.51 12.61 31.64
C ASP A 233 18.08 12.03 31.61
N ASP A 234 17.55 11.81 30.41
CA ASP A 234 16.54 10.79 30.09
C ASP A 234 15.29 10.68 30.97
N ASP A 235 14.16 11.12 30.41
CA ASP A 235 13.07 10.22 29.98
C ASP A 235 11.75 10.98 29.92
N VAL A 236 11.31 11.39 28.73
CA VAL A 236 9.89 11.29 28.37
C VAL A 236 9.79 10.99 26.88
N GLU A 237 9.44 9.74 26.58
CA GLU A 237 8.98 9.27 25.28
C GLU A 237 7.73 9.99 24.78
N GLU A 238 7.46 9.75 23.50
CA GLU A 238 6.15 9.83 22.82
C GLU A 238 5.93 11.15 22.06
N ASP A 239 6.11 11.13 20.73
CA ASP A 239 4.98 10.77 19.89
C ASP A 239 5.26 10.72 18.36
N THR A 240 4.50 9.84 17.69
CA THR A 240 4.06 9.90 16.29
C THR A 240 5.02 9.77 15.09
N ALA A 241 4.93 8.60 14.46
CA ALA A 241 4.39 8.41 13.11
C ALA A 241 4.74 9.40 11.96
N THR A 242 5.38 8.79 10.96
CA THR A 242 5.21 8.98 9.50
C THR A 242 5.76 10.25 8.83
N ASN A 243 6.85 10.06 8.08
CA ASN A 243 6.85 10.51 6.68
C ASN A 243 7.73 9.65 5.75
N VAL A 244 7.03 9.05 4.78
CA VAL A 244 7.40 8.80 3.38
C VAL A 244 8.09 10.06 2.79
N THR A 245 9.05 10.10 1.85
CA THR A 245 9.54 9.27 0.75
C THR A 245 10.88 9.89 0.29
N SER A 246 11.82 9.14 -0.31
CA SER A 246 12.44 9.50 -1.61
C SER A 246 13.56 8.53 -2.03
N THR A 247 13.37 7.98 -3.22
CA THR A 247 14.24 7.24 -4.12
C THR A 247 15.70 7.72 -4.23
N SER A 248 16.66 6.80 -4.36
CA SER A 248 17.57 6.74 -5.52
C SER A 248 18.39 5.44 -5.58
N GLU A 249 18.78 5.10 -6.80
CA GLU A 249 19.43 3.90 -7.32
C GLU A 249 20.78 3.56 -6.66
N ASN A 250 21.11 2.26 -6.53
CA ASN A 250 22.39 1.75 -7.05
C ASN A 250 22.55 0.21 -6.99
N LYS A 251 23.12 -0.29 -8.08
CA LYS A 251 23.49 -1.67 -8.44
C LYS A 251 24.75 -2.14 -7.69
N PRO A 252 24.88 -3.40 -7.22
CA PRO A 252 26.17 -3.88 -6.73
C PRO A 252 26.90 -4.71 -7.79
N ARG A 253 28.15 -4.33 -8.06
CA ARG A 253 29.13 -5.09 -8.84
C ARG A 253 30.19 -5.62 -7.87
N GLY A 254 30.19 -6.95 -7.69
CA GLY A 254 31.34 -7.83 -7.41
C GLY A 254 32.29 -7.52 -6.25
N ARG A 255 32.48 -8.49 -5.35
CA ARG A 255 33.74 -8.62 -4.59
C ARG A 255 34.13 -10.09 -4.42
N LYS A 256 35.20 -10.48 -5.11
CA LYS A 256 35.97 -11.71 -4.84
C LYS A 256 36.58 -11.63 -3.44
N ARG A 257 36.62 -12.76 -2.74
CA ARG A 257 37.66 -13.05 -1.74
C ARG A 257 37.94 -14.56 -1.69
N LYS A 258 39.24 -14.86 -1.83
CA LYS A 258 40.00 -16.11 -1.64
C LYS A 258 39.62 -17.32 -2.47
#